data_AF-A0A534RXN8-F1
#
_entry.id   AF-A0A534RXN8-F1
#
_cell.length_a   1.000
_cell.length_b   1.000
_cell.length_c   1.000
_cell.angle_alpha   90.00
_cell.angle_beta   90.00
_cell.angle_gamma   90.00
#
_symmetry.space_group_name_H-M   'P 1'
#
loop_
_entity.id
_entity.type
_entity.pdbx_description
1 polymer ?
#
loop_
_entity_poly.entity_id
_entity_poly.type
_entity_poly.pdbx_seq_one_letter_code
_entity_poly.pdbx_strand_id
1 'polypeptide(L)'
;MKRLLLVLGLAIGFLAAPMTVGAHDAYDDSQSHPLRLAAYAVYPVGFAAEWLVMRPIHFVVSHPRLERIFGHVPHESPFDNYEAYQPPGEY
;
A
#
# COMPACT_ATOMS: atom_id res chain seq x y z
N MET A 1 -32.70 -16.92 7.08
CA MET A 1 -33.10 -16.63 5.68
C MET A 1 -32.73 -15.20 5.24
N LYS A 2 -33.14 -14.14 5.94
CA LYS A 2 -32.84 -12.73 5.56
C LYS A 2 -31.35 -12.39 5.41
N ARG A 3 -30.50 -12.89 6.32
CA ARG A 3 -29.03 -12.76 6.22
C ARG A 3 -28.43 -13.46 5.00
N LEU A 4 -28.98 -14.62 4.63
CA LEU A 4 -28.52 -15.37 3.45
C LEU A 4 -28.88 -14.63 2.16
N LEU A 5 -30.09 -14.06 2.11
CA LEU A 5 -30.54 -13.22 0.99
C LEU A 5 -29.71 -11.94 0.86
N LEU A 6 -29.30 -11.32 1.97
CA LEU A 6 -28.41 -10.15 1.97
C LEU A 6 -27.01 -10.48 1.46
N VAL A 7 -26.41 -11.57 1.94
CA VAL A 7 -25.07 -12.01 1.50
C VAL A 7 -25.11 -12.40 0.02
N LEU A 8 -26.15 -13.10 -0.41
CA LEU A 8 -26.33 -13.48 -1.81
C LEU A 8 -26.55 -12.26 -2.71
N GLY A 9 -27.37 -11.30 -2.26
CA GLY A 9 -27.59 -10.04 -2.97
C GLY A 9 -26.31 -9.20 -3.08
N LEU A 10 -25.49 -9.15 -2.01
CA LEU A 10 -24.20 -8.45 -2.03
C LEU A 10 -23.22 -9.13 -2.99
N ALA A 11 -23.12 -10.47 -2.95
CA ALA A 11 -22.26 -11.23 -3.85
C ALA A 11 -22.66 -11.02 -5.31
N ILE A 12 -23.95 -11.13 -5.63
CA ILE A 12 -24.48 -10.87 -6.99
C ILE A 12 -24.20 -9.43 -7.42
N GLY A 13 -24.36 -8.46 -6.51
CA GLY A 13 -24.04 -7.05 -6.78
C GLY A 13 -22.56 -6.84 -7.13
N PHE A 14 -21.64 -7.53 -6.44
CA PHE A 14 -20.21 -7.51 -6.77
C PHE A 14 -19.90 -8.17 -8.11
N LEU A 15 -20.59 -9.27 -8.44
CA LEU A 15 -20.42 -10.00 -9.70
C LEU A 15 -21.01 -9.25 -10.91
N ALA A 16 -22.07 -8.46 -10.71
CA ALA A 16 -22.76 -7.73 -11.77
C ALA A 16 -22.20 -6.31 -12.03
N ALA A 17 -21.25 -5.86 -11.21
CA ALA A 17 -20.62 -4.56 -11.41
C ALA A 17 -19.82 -4.56 -12.73
N PRO A 18 -20.11 -3.66 -13.69
CA PRO A 18 -19.34 -3.57 -14.92
C PRO A 18 -17.92 -3.09 -14.58
N MET A 19 -16.97 -4.02 -14.57
CA MET A 19 -15.55 -3.70 -14.47
C MET A 19 -15.03 -3.40 -15.87
N THR A 20 -14.79 -2.12 -16.15
CA THR A 20 -14.01 -1.74 -17.33
C THR A 20 -12.56 -2.13 -17.08
N VAL A 21 -12.16 -3.30 -17.57
CA VAL A 21 -10.77 -3.76 -17.51
C VAL A 21 -10.06 -3.22 -18.75
N GLY A 22 -9.43 -2.07 -18.61
CA GLY A 22 -8.46 -1.54 -19.55
C GLY A 22 -7.08 -1.55 -18.91
N ALA A 23 -6.05 -1.93 -19.66
CA ALA A 23 -4.68 -1.69 -19.20
C ALA A 23 -4.48 -0.18 -19.03
N HIS A 24 -3.88 0.22 -17.90
CA HIS A 24 -3.62 1.64 -17.63
C HIS A 24 -2.57 2.20 -18.61
N ASP A 25 -1.62 1.36 -19.00
CA ASP A 25 -0.50 1.63 -19.88
C ASP A 25 -0.28 0.50 -20.90
N ALA A 26 0.59 0.75 -21.89
CA ALA A 26 0.99 -0.28 -22.85
C ALA A 26 1.94 -1.28 -22.20
N TYR A 27 1.82 -2.55 -22.61
CA TYR A 27 2.78 -3.58 -22.21
C TYR A 27 4.17 -3.28 -22.77
N ASP A 28 5.18 -3.49 -21.92
CA ASP A 28 6.61 -3.48 -22.25
C ASP A 28 7.28 -4.70 -21.63
N ASP A 29 8.38 -5.19 -22.22
CA ASP A 29 9.03 -6.43 -21.80
C ASP A 29 9.57 -6.37 -20.36
N SER A 30 9.87 -5.18 -19.84
CA SER A 30 10.24 -4.99 -18.43
C SER A 30 9.13 -5.45 -17.46
N GLN A 31 7.90 -5.57 -17.92
CA GLN A 31 6.76 -6.07 -17.13
C GLN A 31 6.84 -7.59 -16.87
N SER A 32 7.61 -8.32 -17.67
CA SER A 32 7.83 -9.76 -17.53
C SER A 32 9.11 -10.13 -16.75
N HIS A 33 9.86 -9.14 -16.26
CA HIS A 33 11.09 -9.40 -15.51
C HIS A 33 10.79 -10.27 -14.28
N PRO A 34 11.49 -11.40 -14.05
CA PRO A 34 11.20 -12.32 -12.95
C PRO A 34 11.10 -11.68 -11.56
N LEU A 35 11.97 -10.71 -11.25
CA LEU A 35 11.91 -9.98 -9.98
C LEU A 35 10.65 -9.14 -9.84
N ARG A 36 10.16 -8.57 -10.93
CA ARG A 36 8.92 -7.80 -10.96
C ARG A 36 7.70 -8.69 -10.76
N LEU A 37 7.69 -9.88 -11.35
CA LEU A 37 6.64 -10.87 -11.11
C LEU A 37 6.61 -11.33 -9.64
N ALA A 38 7.79 -11.56 -9.04
CA ALA A 38 7.89 -11.83 -7.61
C ALA A 38 7.38 -10.64 -6.77
N ALA A 39 7.73 -9.40 -7.16
CA ALA A 39 7.23 -8.20 -6.50
C ALA A 39 5.70 -8.10 -6.60
N TYR A 40 5.08 -8.41 -7.74
CA TYR A 40 3.61 -8.45 -7.87
C TYR A 40 2.95 -9.45 -6.93
N ALA A 41 3.57 -10.60 -6.67
CA ALA A 41 3.06 -11.57 -5.72
C ALA A 41 3.21 -11.10 -4.26
N VAL A 42 4.32 -10.45 -3.93
CA VAL A 42 4.65 -10.02 -2.55
C VAL A 42 3.98 -8.70 -2.16
N TYR A 43 3.82 -7.78 -3.11
CA TYR A 43 3.27 -6.44 -2.89
C TYR A 43 1.93 -6.44 -2.13
N PRO A 44 0.89 -7.22 -2.51
CA PRO A 44 -0.37 -7.21 -1.78
C PRO A 44 -0.22 -7.71 -0.33
N VAL A 45 0.72 -8.62 -0.07
CA VAL A 45 1.02 -9.09 1.30
C VAL A 45 1.67 -7.98 2.11
N GLY A 46 2.65 -7.28 1.53
CA GLY A 46 3.29 -6.11 2.16
C GLY A 46 2.28 -5.01 2.45
N PHE A 47 1.41 -4.70 1.48
CA PHE A 47 0.32 -3.74 1.64
C PHE A 47 -0.63 -4.14 2.77
N ALA A 48 -1.06 -5.40 2.83
CA ALA A 48 -1.90 -5.89 3.91
C ALA A 48 -1.19 -5.81 5.28
N ALA A 49 0.09 -6.18 5.34
CA ALA A 49 0.89 -6.09 6.57
C ALA A 49 1.05 -4.63 7.04
N GLU A 50 1.23 -3.69 6.12
CA GLU A 50 1.28 -2.26 6.43
C GLU A 50 -0.01 -1.81 7.11
N TRP A 51 -1.17 -2.11 6.51
CA TRP A 51 -2.46 -1.64 7.01
C TRP A 51 -2.95 -2.36 8.25
N LEU A 52 -2.75 -3.68 8.32
CA LEU A 52 -3.32 -4.51 9.37
C LEU A 52 -2.40 -4.68 10.57
N VAL A 53 -1.09 -4.50 10.40
CA VAL A 53 -0.09 -4.75 11.45
C VAL A 53 0.71 -3.49 11.76
N MET A 54 1.41 -2.94 10.77
CA MET A 54 2.39 -1.87 11.03
C MET A 54 1.74 -0.56 11.43
N ARG A 55 0.67 -0.13 10.74
CA ARG A 55 -0.05 1.11 11.07
C ARG A 55 -0.68 1.07 12.47
N PRO A 56 -1.39 0.01 12.90
CA PRO A 56 -1.86 -0.12 14.28
C PRO A 56 -0.74 -0.07 15.32
N ILE A 57 0.38 -0.77 15.10
CA ILE A 57 1.55 -0.72 16.00
C ILE A 57 2.07 0.71 16.08
N HIS A 58 2.23 1.38 14.94
CA HIS A 58 2.67 2.77 14.88
C HIS A 58 1.74 3.69 15.68
N PHE A 59 0.42 3.57 15.57
CA PHE A 59 -0.53 4.37 16.34
C PHE A 59 -0.36 4.20 17.85
N VAL A 60 -0.04 2.99 18.32
CA VAL A 60 0.21 2.74 19.75
C VAL A 60 1.55 3.35 20.16
N VAL A 61 2.61 3.06 19.41
CA VAL A 61 3.98 3.48 19.72
C VAL A 61 4.16 5.00 19.65
N SER A 62 3.46 5.67 18.72
CA SER A 62 3.50 7.13 18.54
C SER A 62 2.67 7.92 19.55
N HIS A 63 2.02 7.27 20.51
CA HIS A 63 1.22 7.97 21.50
C HIS A 63 2.12 8.82 22.44
N PRO A 64 1.87 10.12 22.63
CA PRO A 64 2.77 11.00 23.40
C PRO A 64 3.04 10.55 24.84
N ARG A 65 2.07 9.89 25.48
CA ARG A 65 2.27 9.36 26.85
C ARG A 65 3.19 8.15 26.91
N LEU A 66 3.43 7.50 25.78
CA LEU A 66 4.27 6.31 25.65
C LEU A 66 5.66 6.62 25.08
N GLU A 67 5.95 7.89 24.79
CA GLU A 67 7.27 8.36 24.32
C GLU A 67 8.39 7.90 25.25
N ARG A 68 8.20 7.95 26.58
CA ARG A 68 9.22 7.50 27.53
C ARG A 68 9.55 6.01 27.42
N ILE A 69 8.63 5.19 26.92
CA ILE A 69 8.79 3.73 26.81
C ILE A 69 9.37 3.38 25.45
N PHE A 70 8.82 3.94 24.37
CA PHE A 70 9.19 3.57 23.00
C PHE A 70 10.17 4.53 22.32
N GLY A 71 10.42 5.70 22.89
CA GLY A 71 11.32 6.72 22.34
C GLY A 71 10.87 7.27 20.99
N HIS A 72 9.61 7.09 20.62
CA HIS A 72 9.13 7.51 19.31
C HIS A 72 8.93 9.02 19.25
N VAL A 73 9.71 9.67 18.40
CA VAL A 73 9.57 11.07 18.02
C VAL A 73 9.30 11.18 16.51
N PRO A 74 8.52 12.18 16.07
CA PRO A 74 8.32 12.42 14.64
C PRO A 74 9.67 12.60 13.92
N HIS A 75 9.86 11.90 12.82
CA HIS A 75 11.06 11.96 11.99
C HIS A 75 10.66 11.82 10.52
N GLU A 76 11.50 12.36 9.64
CA GLU A 76 11.33 12.19 8.19
C GLU A 76 11.62 10.74 7.79
N SER A 77 10.97 10.27 6.74
CA SER A 77 11.23 8.94 6.21
C SER A 77 12.64 8.91 5.59
N PRO A 78 13.47 7.91 5.94
CA PRO A 78 14.74 7.69 5.27
C PRO A 78 14.59 7.25 3.79
N PHE A 79 13.36 7.01 3.34
CA PHE A 79 13.03 6.50 2.00
C PHE A 79 12.08 7.42 1.23
N ASP A 80 11.81 8.62 1.72
CA ASP A 80 11.08 9.62 0.93
C ASP A 80 11.94 10.14 -0.23
N ASN A 81 11.28 10.78 -1.20
CA ASN A 81 11.97 11.38 -2.33
C ASN A 81 12.85 12.53 -1.84
N TYR A 82 14.16 12.28 -1.71
CA TYR A 82 15.13 13.34 -1.60
C TYR A 82 15.19 14.10 -2.93
N GLU A 83 15.14 15.43 -2.89
CA GLU A 83 15.54 16.20 -4.06
C GLU A 83 16.93 15.74 -4.48
N ALA A 84 17.07 15.37 -5.75
CA ALA A 84 18.36 15.01 -6.28
C ALA A 84 19.31 16.18 -6.03
N TYR A 85 20.52 15.88 -5.55
CA TYR A 85 21.54 16.91 -5.32
C TYR A 85 21.72 17.73 -6.61
N GLN A 86 21.33 19.01 -6.56
CA GLN A 86 21.59 19.96 -7.63
C GLN A 86 22.98 20.55 -7.36
N PRO A 87 24.02 20.25 -8.18
CA PRO A 87 25.31 20.88 -8.00
C PRO A 87 25.17 22.40 -8.21
N PRO A 88 25.81 23.24 -7.38
CA PRO A 88 25.77 24.68 -7.58
C PRO A 88 26.49 25.03 -8.89
N GLY A 89 25.77 25.53 -9.90
CA GLY A 89 26.41 26.18 -11.06
C GLY A 89 25.82 25.98 -12.46
N GLU A 90 24.69 25.33 -12.67
CA GLU A 90 24.05 25.27 -14.00
C GLU A 90 22.72 26.05 -13.99
N TYR A 91 22.79 27.32 -14.39
CA TYR A 91 21.65 28.18 -14.75
C TYR A 91 21.49 28.23 -16.26
#